data_AF-A0A9Q0LD13-F1
#
_entry.id   AF-A0A9Q0LD13-F1
#
_cell.length_a   1.000
_cell.length_b   1.000
_cell.length_c   1.000
_cell.angle_alpha   90.00
_cell.angle_beta   90.00
_cell.angle_gamma   90.00
#
_symmetry.space_group_name_H-M   'P 1'
#
loop_
_entity.id
_entity.type
_entity.pdbx_description
1 polymer ?
#
loop_
_entity_poly.entity_id
_entity_poly.type
_entity_poly.pdbx_seq_one_letter_code
_entity_poly.pdbx_strand_id
1 'polypeptide(L)'
;MNKVNFWKQFQETRFIGFDLDNTLIQYKIQNLAKLLFECIQNYLVKEPNLSNLKECVFNPKICAKGNIIDFEKGNILKLDEENKITIAFHGSKRLSNQDIMKQYDNGFLKSFTGKRDEKFLPLATEFGIGLGSFVASLIDLFDQEIKKGNDLKYSSLANHLYSAMDRNFVEWENGQYFRTIEANPTKYVIPSPKTRLLLEKLIENKKELFVVTNSIPEYTRLLLDVCIGKDWRKFFKIIVYSSSKPRFFNLDNPFEICLPENEDKKSIVEFLHGNFKQLENELKKLTNPKNENENEKFCYFGDHLISDIQACKLNSNWITTGIISELNKINSNEHEIWGNFFYCKESLEESKTEDKKSFWKLISDKYCDYVTSSLEDFYNEYQEFLNKKN
;
A
#
# COMPACT_ATOMS: atom_id res chain seq x y z
N MET A 1 1.19 -8.56 20.09
CA MET A 1 1.88 -9.74 20.66
C MET A 1 3.32 -9.36 21.01
N ASN A 2 3.94 -9.89 22.07
CA ASN A 2 5.37 -9.60 22.30
C ASN A 2 6.25 -10.30 21.25
N LYS A 3 7.41 -9.73 20.92
CA LYS A 3 8.29 -10.21 19.82
C LYS A 3 8.70 -11.68 19.97
N VAL A 4 8.91 -12.16 21.20
CA VAL A 4 9.28 -13.56 21.48
C VAL A 4 8.13 -14.52 21.13
N ASN A 5 6.90 -14.19 21.50
CA ASN A 5 5.74 -15.02 21.21
C ASN A 5 5.44 -15.05 19.71
N PHE A 6 5.67 -13.94 18.99
CA PHE A 6 5.54 -13.91 17.53
C PHE A 6 6.45 -14.95 16.88
N TRP A 7 7.76 -14.93 17.17
CA TRP A 7 8.68 -15.84 16.50
C TRP A 7 8.41 -17.32 16.80
N LYS A 8 7.93 -17.64 18.01
CA LYS A 8 7.47 -18.99 18.34
C LYS A 8 6.28 -19.41 17.46
N GLN A 9 5.26 -18.56 17.35
CA GLN A 9 4.10 -18.84 16.49
C GLN A 9 4.48 -18.90 15.00
N PHE A 10 5.33 -17.99 14.53
CA PHE A 10 5.84 -17.97 13.16
C PHE A 10 6.67 -19.22 12.82
N GLN A 11 7.33 -19.84 13.78
CA GLN A 11 8.00 -21.11 13.52
C GLN A 11 7.00 -22.25 13.26
N GLU A 12 5.83 -22.20 13.88
CA GLU A 12 4.76 -23.18 13.70
C GLU A 12 3.88 -22.92 12.47
N THR A 13 4.00 -21.76 11.81
CA THR A 13 3.26 -21.48 10.57
C THR A 13 3.75 -22.37 9.44
N ARG A 14 2.86 -22.90 8.62
CA ARG A 14 3.25 -23.68 7.44
C ARG A 14 3.22 -22.82 6.19
N PHE A 15 2.19 -22.00 6.03
CA PHE A 15 1.97 -21.21 4.82
C PHE A 15 2.33 -19.76 5.06
N ILE A 16 3.15 -19.21 4.17
CA ILE A 16 3.58 -17.82 4.22
C ILE A 16 3.14 -17.12 2.94
N GLY A 17 2.26 -16.14 3.10
CA GLY A 17 1.72 -15.35 2.02
C GLY A 17 2.33 -13.97 1.99
N PHE A 18 2.48 -13.43 0.78
CA PHE A 18 2.98 -12.08 0.58
C PHE A 18 2.06 -11.31 -0.36
N ASP A 19 1.83 -10.03 -0.05
CA ASP A 19 1.54 -9.04 -1.09
C ASP A 19 2.79 -8.79 -1.97
N LEU A 20 2.60 -8.15 -3.12
CA LEU A 20 3.66 -7.83 -4.05
C LEU A 20 4.25 -6.42 -3.81
N ASP A 21 3.44 -5.38 -4.00
CA ASP A 21 3.89 -4.00 -4.12
C ASP A 21 4.24 -3.41 -2.74
N ASN A 22 5.42 -2.82 -2.58
CA ASN A 22 6.01 -2.41 -1.30
C ASN A 22 6.15 -3.53 -0.24
N THR A 23 5.92 -4.79 -0.62
CA THR A 23 6.08 -5.97 0.24
C THR A 23 7.23 -6.84 -0.27
N LEU A 24 7.01 -7.62 -1.33
CA LEU A 24 8.08 -8.34 -2.03
C LEU A 24 8.94 -7.40 -2.88
N ILE A 25 8.32 -6.38 -3.45
CA ILE A 25 8.95 -5.44 -4.39
C ILE A 25 9.02 -4.06 -3.76
N GLN A 26 10.22 -3.56 -3.56
CA GLN A 26 10.44 -2.19 -3.10
C GLN A 26 10.65 -1.24 -4.27
N TYR A 27 10.12 -0.03 -4.14
CA TYR A 27 10.18 0.98 -5.17
C TYR A 27 11.15 2.11 -4.84
N LYS A 28 11.73 2.70 -5.87
CA LYS A 28 12.46 3.98 -5.81
C LYS A 28 11.43 5.10 -5.77
N ILE A 29 10.97 5.43 -4.56
CA ILE A 29 9.79 6.29 -4.32
C ILE A 29 9.82 7.63 -5.05
N GLN A 30 10.98 8.29 -5.13
CA GLN A 30 11.09 9.56 -5.86
C GLN A 30 10.80 9.41 -7.36
N ASN A 31 11.35 8.36 -7.99
CA ASN A 31 11.14 8.09 -9.40
C ASN A 31 9.69 7.65 -9.67
N LEU A 32 9.15 6.81 -8.79
CA LEU A 32 7.78 6.33 -8.88
C LEU A 32 6.78 7.48 -8.71
N ALA A 33 6.92 8.29 -7.66
CA ALA A 33 6.02 9.41 -7.39
C ALA A 33 6.00 10.42 -8.56
N LYS A 34 7.16 10.69 -9.17
CA LYS A 34 7.26 11.55 -10.35
C LYS A 34 6.52 10.95 -11.54
N LEU A 35 6.69 9.65 -11.81
CA LEU A 35 5.98 8.96 -12.89
C LEU A 35 4.46 8.99 -12.68
N LEU A 36 3.99 8.66 -11.48
CA LEU A 36 2.56 8.68 -11.15
C LEU A 36 1.96 10.07 -11.39
N PHE A 37 2.63 11.12 -10.93
CA PHE A 37 2.23 12.50 -11.19
C PHE A 37 2.10 12.79 -12.69
N GLU A 38 3.12 12.44 -13.48
CA GLU A 38 3.14 12.68 -14.93
C GLU A 38 2.07 11.90 -15.67
N CYS A 39 1.82 10.64 -15.29
CA CYS A 39 0.76 9.82 -15.88
C CYS A 39 -0.63 10.44 -15.68
N ILE A 40 -0.93 10.92 -14.47
CA ILE A 40 -2.20 11.56 -14.15
C ILE A 40 -2.32 12.89 -14.90
N GLN A 41 -1.28 13.72 -14.86
CA GLN A 41 -1.26 15.00 -15.57
C GLN A 41 -1.48 14.80 -17.08
N ASN A 42 -0.73 13.91 -17.72
CA ASN A 42 -0.81 13.66 -19.17
C ASN A 42 -2.15 13.07 -19.61
N TYR A 43 -2.84 12.36 -18.74
CA TYR A 43 -4.19 11.89 -19.01
C TYR A 43 -5.19 13.04 -18.94
N LEU A 44 -5.20 13.77 -17.82
CA LEU A 44 -6.22 14.78 -17.54
C LEU A 44 -6.07 16.05 -18.39
N VAL A 45 -4.86 16.43 -18.84
CA VAL A 45 -4.68 17.58 -19.77
C VAL A 45 -5.42 17.41 -21.10
N LYS A 46 -5.83 16.19 -21.45
CA LYS A 46 -6.61 15.91 -22.68
C LYS A 46 -8.10 16.18 -22.50
N GLU A 47 -8.57 16.34 -21.26
CA GLU A 47 -9.95 16.68 -20.98
C GLU A 47 -10.16 18.19 -21.21
N PRO A 48 -11.18 18.60 -21.98
CA PRO A 48 -11.36 20.02 -22.35
C PRO A 48 -11.37 20.98 -21.16
N ASN A 49 -12.03 20.57 -20.07
CA ASN A 49 -12.20 21.38 -18.86
C ASN A 49 -10.95 21.44 -17.98
N LEU A 50 -9.95 20.60 -18.25
CA LEU A 50 -8.72 20.49 -17.47
C LEU A 50 -7.47 20.72 -18.33
N SER A 51 -7.62 21.35 -19.49
CA SER A 51 -6.51 21.62 -20.41
C SER A 51 -5.40 22.52 -19.81
N ASN A 52 -5.74 23.35 -18.80
CA ASN A 52 -4.78 24.17 -18.03
C ASN A 52 -3.84 23.34 -17.11
N LEU A 53 -4.05 22.02 -16.99
CA LEU A 53 -3.24 21.13 -16.16
C LEU A 53 -1.76 21.04 -16.54
N LYS A 54 -1.33 21.58 -17.68
CA LYS A 54 0.10 21.71 -18.02
C LYS A 54 0.88 22.53 -16.99
N GLU A 55 0.19 23.31 -16.17
CA GLU A 55 0.78 24.16 -15.14
C GLU A 55 0.96 23.47 -13.79
N CYS A 56 0.46 22.23 -13.59
CA CYS A 56 0.67 21.53 -12.32
C CYS A 56 2.15 21.27 -12.06
N VAL A 57 2.62 21.59 -10.86
CA VAL A 57 4.02 21.46 -10.44
C VAL A 57 4.17 20.27 -9.50
N PHE A 58 5.10 19.37 -9.82
CA PHE A 58 5.42 18.24 -8.95
C PHE A 58 6.18 18.71 -7.72
N ASN A 59 5.63 18.42 -6.54
CA ASN A 59 6.25 18.64 -5.24
C ASN A 59 6.01 17.42 -4.33
N PRO A 60 6.96 16.47 -4.26
CA PRO A 60 6.77 15.24 -3.47
C PRO A 60 6.77 15.48 -1.96
N LYS A 61 7.10 16.69 -1.50
CA LYS A 61 7.10 17.02 -0.07
C LYS A 61 5.72 17.40 0.44
N ILE A 62 4.80 17.83 -0.44
CA ILE A 62 3.48 18.35 -0.04
C ILE A 62 2.55 17.27 0.51
N CYS A 63 2.85 15.99 0.26
CA CYS A 63 2.13 14.85 0.80
C CYS A 63 3.09 13.80 1.34
N ALA A 64 2.60 13.00 2.27
CA ALA A 64 3.26 11.84 2.82
C ALA A 64 2.29 10.65 2.87
N LYS A 65 2.85 9.43 2.94
CA LYS A 65 2.06 8.23 3.24
C LYS A 65 1.31 8.43 4.56
N GLY A 66 0.05 8.02 4.57
CA GLY A 66 -0.88 8.21 5.66
C GLY A 66 -1.61 9.54 5.71
N ASN A 67 -1.41 10.47 4.77
CA ASN A 67 -2.31 11.61 4.63
C ASN A 67 -3.66 11.19 4.02
N ILE A 68 -4.69 12.02 4.20
CA ILE A 68 -6.03 11.84 3.65
C ILE A 68 -6.35 13.04 2.78
N ILE A 69 -6.75 12.82 1.53
CA ILE A 69 -7.33 13.86 0.68
C ILE A 69 -8.82 13.93 0.96
N ASP A 70 -9.32 15.13 1.23
CA ASP A 70 -10.72 15.51 1.30
C ASP A 70 -11.08 16.30 0.05
N PHE A 71 -11.80 15.65 -0.87
CA PHE A 71 -12.25 16.26 -2.12
C PHE A 71 -13.39 17.25 -1.92
N GLU A 72 -14.14 17.21 -0.82
CA GLU A 72 -15.22 18.16 -0.56
C GLU A 72 -14.65 19.55 -0.25
N LYS A 73 -13.55 19.59 0.51
CA LYS A 73 -12.89 20.83 0.94
C LYS A 73 -11.61 21.19 0.19
N GLY A 74 -11.09 20.28 -0.65
CA GLY A 74 -9.81 20.49 -1.33
C GLY A 74 -8.64 20.49 -0.35
N ASN A 75 -8.67 19.63 0.66
CA ASN A 75 -7.66 19.61 1.71
C ASN A 75 -6.92 18.27 1.76
N ILE A 76 -5.66 18.32 2.17
CA ILE A 76 -4.85 17.15 2.54
C ILE A 76 -4.68 17.20 4.06
N LEU A 77 -4.95 16.09 4.73
CA LEU A 77 -5.13 16.03 6.18
C LEU A 77 -4.22 14.99 6.81
N LYS A 78 -3.76 15.26 8.03
CA LYS A 78 -3.16 14.29 8.94
C LYS A 78 -4.03 14.16 10.18
N LEU A 79 -4.37 12.91 10.53
CA LEU A 79 -5.28 12.59 11.62
C LEU A 79 -4.55 11.90 12.78
N ASP A 80 -4.94 12.23 14.00
CA ASP A 80 -4.66 11.40 15.17
C ASP A 80 -5.61 10.19 15.26
N GLU A 81 -5.45 9.39 16.30
CA GLU A 81 -6.25 8.18 16.55
C GLU A 81 -7.74 8.44 16.81
N GLU A 82 -8.14 9.68 17.11
CA GLU A 82 -9.53 10.11 17.34
C GLU A 82 -10.13 10.81 16.10
N ASN A 83 -9.43 10.75 14.95
CA ASN A 83 -9.74 11.49 13.73
C ASN A 83 -9.71 13.02 13.89
N LYS A 84 -8.99 13.55 14.89
CA LYS A 84 -8.73 14.98 14.98
C LYS A 84 -7.67 15.37 13.95
N ILE A 85 -7.91 16.46 13.23
CA ILE A 85 -6.99 16.99 12.24
C ILE A 85 -5.86 17.71 12.98
N THR A 86 -4.63 17.24 12.79
CA THR A 86 -3.43 17.77 13.45
C THR A 86 -2.57 18.61 12.53
N ILE A 87 -2.61 18.32 11.22
CA ILE A 87 -1.99 19.11 10.16
C ILE A 87 -2.94 19.08 8.97
N ALA A 88 -3.14 20.24 8.33
CA ALA A 88 -3.92 20.34 7.10
C ALA A 88 -3.27 21.31 6.11
N PHE A 89 -3.40 20.99 4.83
CA PHE A 89 -3.03 21.85 3.72
C PHE A 89 -4.21 21.98 2.75
N HIS A 90 -4.50 23.18 2.31
CA HIS A 90 -5.38 23.45 1.18
C HIS A 90 -4.51 23.73 -0.04
N GLY A 91 -4.50 22.81 -1.00
CA GLY A 91 -3.51 22.82 -2.08
C GLY A 91 -2.09 22.81 -1.52
N SER A 92 -1.28 23.82 -1.87
CA SER A 92 0.08 23.99 -1.33
C SER A 92 0.16 24.78 -0.02
N LYS A 93 -0.96 25.30 0.50
CA LYS A 93 -0.97 26.23 1.64
C LYS A 93 -1.36 25.52 2.93
N ARG A 94 -0.52 25.63 3.95
CA ARG A 94 -0.84 25.11 5.28
C ARG A 94 -2.00 25.89 5.88
N LEU A 95 -3.00 25.19 6.40
CA LEU A 95 -4.10 25.79 7.14
C LEU A 95 -3.71 26.08 8.59
N SER A 96 -4.20 27.19 9.13
CA SER A 96 -4.10 27.47 10.56
C SER A 96 -5.07 26.59 11.36
N ASN A 97 -4.81 26.41 12.67
CA ASN A 97 -5.75 25.70 13.55
C ASN A 97 -7.15 26.36 13.55
N GLN A 98 -7.19 27.70 13.44
CA GLN A 98 -8.45 28.43 13.35
C GLN A 98 -9.22 28.10 12.08
N ASP A 99 -8.54 27.99 10.94
CA ASP A 99 -9.19 27.64 9.67
C ASP A 99 -9.65 26.19 9.65
N ILE A 100 -8.88 25.29 10.27
CA ILE A 100 -9.29 23.89 10.48
C ILE A 100 -10.58 23.83 11.30
N MET A 101 -10.65 24.54 12.44
CA MET A 101 -11.84 24.58 13.29
C MET A 101 -13.06 25.23 12.63
N LYS A 102 -12.85 26.15 11.67
CA LYS A 102 -13.95 26.75 10.88
C LYS A 102 -14.48 25.79 9.82
N GLN A 103 -13.60 24.99 9.20
CA GLN A 103 -13.98 24.11 8.08
C GLN A 103 -14.48 22.74 8.55
N TYR A 104 -14.04 22.28 9.72
CA TYR A 104 -14.31 20.95 10.26
C TYR A 104 -14.92 21.05 11.66
N ASP A 105 -15.80 20.12 12.02
CA ASP A 105 -16.55 20.14 13.28
C ASP A 105 -15.60 20.09 14.50
N ASN A 106 -15.27 21.27 15.02
CA ASN A 106 -14.23 21.47 16.03
C ASN A 106 -12.88 20.82 15.68
N GLY A 107 -12.54 20.78 14.39
CA GLY A 107 -11.31 20.18 13.87
C GLY A 107 -11.30 18.65 13.73
N PHE A 108 -12.46 17.98 13.84
CA PHE A 108 -12.57 16.53 13.62
C PHE A 108 -13.04 16.19 12.22
N LEU A 109 -12.38 15.20 11.60
CA LEU A 109 -12.85 14.61 10.35
C LEU A 109 -13.85 13.49 10.65
N LYS A 110 -15.13 13.82 10.70
CA LYS A 110 -16.20 12.84 10.92
C LYS A 110 -16.31 11.85 9.77
N SER A 111 -16.77 10.64 10.08
CA SER A 111 -17.11 9.58 9.11
C SER A 111 -15.94 8.95 8.35
N PHE A 112 -14.70 9.41 8.53
CA PHE A 112 -13.55 8.74 7.94
C PHE A 112 -13.28 7.40 8.64
N THR A 113 -13.26 6.32 7.85
CA THR A 113 -13.11 4.94 8.33
C THR A 113 -11.78 4.30 7.92
N GLY A 114 -10.86 5.07 7.34
CA GLY A 114 -9.64 4.54 6.73
C GLY A 114 -9.80 4.05 5.29
N LYS A 115 -11.02 4.05 4.75
CA LYS A 115 -11.33 3.58 3.40
C LYS A 115 -11.49 4.74 2.42
N ARG A 116 -11.19 4.46 1.15
CA ARG A 116 -11.49 5.34 0.01
C ARG A 116 -12.99 5.37 -0.26
N ASP A 117 -13.52 6.54 -0.54
CA ASP A 117 -14.87 6.76 -1.05
C ASP A 117 -14.92 7.98 -2.00
N GLU A 118 -16.10 8.54 -2.24
CA GLU A 118 -16.32 9.71 -3.09
C GLU A 118 -15.79 11.03 -2.47
N LYS A 119 -15.64 11.07 -1.14
CA LYS A 119 -15.18 12.24 -0.38
C LYS A 119 -13.72 12.14 -0.01
N PHE A 120 -13.29 10.96 0.42
CA PHE A 120 -11.98 10.75 1.02
C PHE A 120 -11.13 9.78 0.21
N LEU A 121 -9.87 10.15 0.02
CA LEU A 121 -8.84 9.30 -0.54
C LEU A 121 -7.67 9.20 0.45
N PRO A 122 -7.54 8.09 1.19
CA PRO A 122 -6.36 7.84 2.00
C PRO A 122 -5.15 7.53 1.12
N LEU A 123 -4.05 8.24 1.34
CA LEU A 123 -2.74 7.96 0.75
C LEU A 123 -2.05 6.84 1.54
N ALA A 124 -2.67 5.67 1.58
CA ALA A 124 -2.28 4.57 2.47
C ALA A 124 -0.93 3.91 2.12
N THR A 125 -0.48 4.06 0.87
CA THR A 125 0.79 3.53 0.36
C THR A 125 1.63 4.65 -0.25
N GLU A 126 2.91 4.37 -0.53
CA GLU A 126 3.85 5.36 -1.07
C GLU A 126 3.48 5.81 -2.50
N PHE A 127 2.66 5.03 -3.22
CA PHE A 127 2.03 5.44 -4.47
C PHE A 127 1.19 6.71 -4.32
N GLY A 128 0.65 6.95 -3.12
CA GLY A 128 -0.15 8.13 -2.81
C GLY A 128 0.64 9.44 -2.92
N ILE A 129 1.97 9.44 -2.83
CA ILE A 129 2.78 10.67 -2.83
C ILE A 129 2.66 11.42 -4.16
N GLY A 130 2.81 10.71 -5.28
CA GLY A 130 2.67 11.32 -6.61
C GLY A 130 1.27 11.86 -6.85
N LEU A 131 0.27 11.09 -6.41
CA LEU A 131 -1.15 11.43 -6.52
C LEU A 131 -1.51 12.67 -5.70
N GLY A 132 -1.11 12.69 -4.42
CA GLY A 132 -1.33 13.81 -3.52
C GLY A 132 -0.61 15.08 -3.99
N SER A 133 0.62 14.94 -4.51
CA SER A 133 1.32 16.08 -5.12
C SER A 133 0.56 16.67 -6.29
N PHE A 134 -0.04 15.82 -7.15
CA PHE A 134 -0.85 16.30 -8.27
C PHE A 134 -2.11 17.02 -7.76
N VAL A 135 -2.83 16.39 -6.84
CA VAL A 135 -4.06 16.95 -6.25
C VAL A 135 -3.79 18.30 -5.57
N ALA A 136 -2.70 18.42 -4.80
CA ALA A 136 -2.31 19.68 -4.14
C ALA A 136 -2.12 20.82 -5.16
N SER A 137 -1.34 20.57 -6.21
CA SER A 137 -1.09 21.56 -7.26
C SER A 137 -2.36 21.91 -8.04
N LEU A 138 -3.26 20.94 -8.21
CA LEU A 138 -4.51 21.15 -8.92
C LEU A 138 -5.50 21.99 -8.11
N ILE A 139 -5.58 21.78 -6.81
CA ILE A 139 -6.39 22.62 -5.91
C ILE A 139 -5.95 24.08 -6.03
N ASP A 140 -4.63 24.36 -6.05
CA ASP A 140 -4.12 25.73 -6.21
C ASP A 140 -4.56 26.39 -7.54
N LEU A 141 -4.65 25.61 -8.62
CA LEU A 141 -5.15 26.09 -9.92
C LEU A 141 -6.67 26.30 -9.88
N PHE A 142 -7.43 25.38 -9.30
CA PHE A 142 -8.88 25.51 -9.13
C PHE A 142 -9.22 26.76 -8.32
N ASP A 143 -8.47 27.03 -7.25
CA ASP A 143 -8.59 28.24 -6.43
C ASP A 143 -8.47 29.53 -7.26
N GLN A 144 -7.60 29.54 -8.28
CA GLN A 144 -7.41 30.68 -9.19
C GLN A 144 -8.58 30.81 -10.17
N GLU A 145 -9.06 29.69 -10.71
CA GLU A 145 -10.19 29.68 -11.64
C GLU A 145 -11.51 30.05 -10.95
N ILE A 146 -11.74 29.58 -9.72
CA ILE A 146 -12.88 29.97 -8.88
C ILE A 146 -12.86 31.48 -8.62
N LYS A 147 -11.67 32.06 -8.34
CA LYS A 147 -11.52 33.53 -8.19
C LYS A 147 -11.82 34.32 -9.46
N LYS A 148 -11.65 33.72 -10.64
CA LYS A 148 -12.05 34.31 -11.93
C LYS A 148 -13.57 34.20 -12.19
N GLY A 149 -14.31 33.51 -11.32
CA GLY A 149 -15.76 33.34 -11.41
C GLY A 149 -16.20 32.04 -12.08
N ASN A 150 -15.29 31.08 -12.32
CA ASN A 150 -15.65 29.78 -12.87
C ASN A 150 -16.30 28.88 -11.80
N ASP A 151 -17.41 28.22 -12.12
CA ASP A 151 -18.11 27.30 -11.23
C ASP A 151 -17.42 25.92 -11.23
N LEU A 152 -16.31 25.82 -10.50
CA LEU A 152 -15.57 24.58 -10.29
C LEU A 152 -15.78 24.06 -8.87
N LYS A 153 -15.91 22.74 -8.74
CA LYS A 153 -16.04 22.05 -7.45
C LYS A 153 -14.93 21.03 -7.28
N TYR A 154 -14.24 21.09 -6.15
CA TYR A 154 -13.20 20.12 -5.78
C TYR A 154 -13.72 18.68 -5.80
N SER A 155 -14.98 18.45 -5.42
CA SER A 155 -15.58 17.12 -5.41
C SER A 155 -15.66 16.46 -6.79
N SER A 156 -15.66 17.26 -7.86
CA SER A 156 -15.58 16.72 -9.23
C SER A 156 -14.22 16.07 -9.53
N LEU A 157 -13.17 16.41 -8.78
CA LEU A 157 -11.82 15.87 -9.00
C LEU A 157 -11.76 14.37 -8.75
N ALA A 158 -12.50 13.86 -7.77
CA ALA A 158 -12.45 12.44 -7.41
C ALA A 158 -12.68 11.54 -8.64
N ASN A 159 -13.73 11.83 -9.43
CA ASN A 159 -14.07 11.03 -10.61
C ASN A 159 -12.99 11.12 -11.69
N HIS A 160 -12.52 12.33 -12.03
CA HIS A 160 -11.45 12.52 -13.02
C HIS A 160 -10.16 11.80 -12.59
N LEU A 161 -9.77 11.95 -11.33
CA LEU A 161 -8.61 11.29 -10.76
C LEU A 161 -8.73 9.77 -10.84
N TYR A 162 -9.90 9.23 -10.49
CA TYR A 162 -10.16 7.80 -10.55
C TYR A 162 -10.14 7.27 -11.99
N SER A 163 -10.72 7.99 -12.95
CA SER A 163 -10.61 7.63 -14.38
C SER A 163 -9.16 7.66 -14.86
N ALA A 164 -8.36 8.64 -14.43
CA ALA A 164 -6.94 8.71 -14.75
C ALA A 164 -6.14 7.55 -14.13
N MET A 165 -6.49 7.16 -12.90
CA MET A 165 -5.92 5.99 -12.21
C MET A 165 -6.30 4.70 -12.92
N ASP A 166 -7.57 4.50 -13.27
CA ASP A 166 -8.03 3.29 -13.97
C ASP A 166 -7.31 3.16 -15.32
N ARG A 167 -7.22 4.25 -16.08
CA ARG A 167 -6.51 4.26 -17.37
C ARG A 167 -5.03 3.91 -17.25
N ASN A 168 -4.35 4.42 -16.22
CA ASN A 168 -2.89 4.26 -16.13
C ASN A 168 -2.46 3.04 -15.32
N PHE A 169 -3.22 2.66 -14.30
CA PHE A 169 -2.82 1.67 -13.29
C PHE A 169 -3.67 0.39 -13.34
N VAL A 170 -4.64 0.31 -14.26
CA VAL A 170 -5.42 -0.92 -14.52
C VAL A 170 -5.26 -1.36 -15.98
N GLU A 171 -5.32 -0.45 -16.95
CA GLU A 171 -5.14 -0.80 -18.38
C GLU A 171 -3.65 -0.97 -18.77
N TRP A 172 -3.18 -2.22 -18.87
CA TRP A 172 -1.79 -2.55 -19.23
C TRP A 172 -1.31 -1.90 -20.54
N GLU A 173 -1.99 -2.18 -21.66
CA GLU A 173 -1.52 -1.79 -23.01
C GLU A 173 -1.56 -0.27 -23.24
N ASN A 174 -2.56 0.38 -22.66
CA ASN A 174 -2.83 1.80 -22.89
C ASN A 174 -2.21 2.72 -21.84
N GLY A 175 -1.96 2.21 -20.64
CA GLY A 175 -1.43 2.97 -19.52
C GLY A 175 -0.01 3.45 -19.80
N GLN A 176 0.25 4.74 -19.59
CA GLN A 176 1.62 5.26 -19.70
C GLN A 176 2.52 4.66 -18.61
N TYR A 177 1.95 4.41 -17.42
CA TYR A 177 2.65 3.88 -16.26
C TYR A 177 3.33 2.55 -16.55
N PHE A 178 2.58 1.54 -16.99
CA PHE A 178 3.10 0.20 -17.24
C PHE A 178 4.17 0.19 -18.32
N ARG A 179 3.90 0.82 -19.47
CA ARG A 179 4.87 0.94 -20.57
C ARG A 179 6.18 1.62 -20.14
N THR A 180 6.09 2.63 -19.28
CA THR A 180 7.29 3.35 -18.81
C THR A 180 8.11 2.49 -17.85
N ILE A 181 7.46 1.72 -16.97
CA ILE A 181 8.17 0.78 -16.09
C ILE A 181 8.75 -0.38 -16.89
N GLU A 182 8.00 -0.97 -17.80
CA GLU A 182 8.46 -2.07 -18.65
C GLU A 182 9.70 -1.69 -19.47
N ALA A 183 9.74 -0.46 -20.01
CA ALA A 183 10.88 0.02 -20.78
C ALA A 183 12.17 0.16 -19.93
N ASN A 184 12.06 0.41 -18.62
CA ASN A 184 13.22 0.52 -17.74
C ASN A 184 12.86 0.20 -16.27
N PRO A 185 12.66 -1.08 -15.91
CA PRO A 185 12.11 -1.44 -14.61
C PRO A 185 13.05 -1.07 -13.47
N THR A 186 14.36 -1.26 -13.66
CA THR A 186 15.40 -0.96 -12.65
C THR A 186 15.49 0.52 -12.28
N LYS A 187 14.91 1.44 -13.08
CA LYS A 187 14.75 2.84 -12.70
C LYS A 187 13.70 3.04 -11.60
N TYR A 188 12.72 2.14 -11.49
CA TYR A 188 11.56 2.31 -10.61
C TYR A 188 11.55 1.32 -9.45
N VAL A 189 12.11 0.12 -9.61
CA VAL A 189 12.19 -0.88 -8.53
C VAL A 189 13.60 -1.06 -8.00
N ILE A 190 13.69 -1.54 -6.77
CA ILE A 190 14.93 -1.84 -6.06
C ILE A 190 15.09 -3.37 -6.05
N PRO A 191 16.05 -3.93 -6.81
CA PRO A 191 16.38 -5.35 -6.70
C PRO A 191 16.76 -5.68 -5.26
N SER A 192 16.22 -6.77 -4.71
CA SER A 192 16.43 -7.16 -3.31
C SER A 192 17.01 -8.57 -3.20
N PRO A 193 18.35 -8.72 -3.23
CA PRO A 193 19.01 -10.00 -3.03
C PRO A 193 18.66 -10.65 -1.68
N LYS A 194 18.50 -9.86 -0.62
CA LYS A 194 18.12 -10.37 0.71
C LYS A 194 16.70 -10.91 0.77
N THR A 195 15.75 -10.31 0.04
CA THR A 195 14.39 -10.88 -0.07
C THR A 195 14.44 -12.25 -0.73
N ARG A 196 15.26 -12.44 -1.77
CA ARG A 196 15.48 -13.78 -2.35
C ARG A 196 16.04 -14.77 -1.33
N LEU A 197 17.07 -14.38 -0.56
CA LEU A 197 17.64 -15.23 0.49
C LEU A 197 16.62 -15.59 1.59
N LEU A 198 15.69 -14.68 1.90
CA LEU A 198 14.56 -14.99 2.79
C LEU A 198 13.66 -16.08 2.20
N LEU A 199 13.26 -15.97 0.93
CA LEU A 199 12.42 -16.97 0.27
C LEU A 199 13.10 -18.35 0.26
N GLU A 200 14.40 -18.39 -0.09
CA GLU A 200 15.22 -19.61 -0.03
C GLU A 200 15.22 -20.18 1.39
N LYS A 201 15.45 -19.34 2.40
CA LYS A 201 15.49 -19.78 3.80
C LYS A 201 14.16 -20.30 4.32
N LEU A 202 13.04 -19.69 3.92
CA LEU A 202 11.71 -20.16 4.31
C LEU A 202 11.44 -21.55 3.72
N ILE A 203 11.83 -21.81 2.47
CA ILE A 203 11.68 -23.14 1.85
C ILE A 203 12.59 -24.17 2.51
N GLU A 204 13.84 -23.83 2.82
CA GLU A 204 14.73 -24.71 3.61
C GLU A 204 14.07 -25.14 4.93
N ASN A 205 13.35 -24.21 5.56
CA ASN A 205 12.59 -24.42 6.79
C ASN A 205 11.19 -25.02 6.54
N LYS A 206 10.97 -25.64 5.38
CA LYS A 206 9.77 -26.39 4.99
C LYS A 206 8.48 -25.55 5.00
N LYS A 207 8.60 -24.24 4.72
CA LYS A 207 7.45 -23.35 4.55
C LYS A 207 6.94 -23.43 3.11
N GLU A 208 5.63 -23.29 2.96
CA GLU A 208 4.93 -23.24 1.67
C GLU A 208 4.57 -21.79 1.36
N LEU A 209 5.07 -21.25 0.25
CA LEU A 209 4.93 -19.82 -0.04
C LEU A 209 3.85 -19.55 -1.08
N PHE A 210 3.16 -18.43 -0.95
CA PHE A 210 2.17 -17.97 -1.92
C PHE A 210 2.16 -16.44 -2.05
N VAL A 211 1.59 -15.92 -3.13
CA VAL A 211 1.41 -14.48 -3.36
C VAL A 211 -0.05 -14.15 -3.58
N VAL A 212 -0.52 -13.06 -2.99
CA VAL A 212 -1.84 -12.47 -3.26
C VAL A 212 -1.66 -11.00 -3.57
N THR A 213 -1.82 -10.61 -4.83
CA THR A 213 -1.57 -9.24 -5.28
C THR A 213 -2.79 -8.64 -5.98
N ASN A 214 -2.95 -7.32 -5.87
CA ASN A 214 -3.92 -6.58 -6.70
C ASN A 214 -3.40 -6.34 -8.12
N SER A 215 -2.09 -6.50 -8.34
CA SER A 215 -1.45 -6.35 -9.64
C SER A 215 -1.87 -7.45 -10.62
N ILE A 216 -1.88 -7.09 -11.91
CA ILE A 216 -2.18 -8.00 -13.01
C ILE A 216 -0.99 -8.95 -13.29
N PRO A 217 -1.20 -10.06 -14.02
CA PRO A 217 -0.16 -11.06 -14.26
C PRO A 217 1.10 -10.50 -14.93
N GLU A 218 0.96 -9.73 -16.00
CA GLU A 218 2.06 -9.20 -16.82
C GLU A 218 3.00 -8.36 -15.97
N TYR A 219 2.43 -7.41 -15.23
CA TYR A 219 3.18 -6.54 -14.32
C TYR A 219 3.86 -7.34 -13.21
N THR A 220 3.14 -8.27 -12.59
CA THR A 220 3.69 -9.07 -11.50
C THR A 220 4.89 -9.91 -11.96
N ARG A 221 4.80 -10.54 -13.13
CA ARG A 221 5.88 -11.35 -13.71
C ARG A 221 7.10 -10.48 -14.02
N LEU A 222 6.91 -9.31 -14.63
CA LEU A 222 7.97 -8.34 -14.90
C LEU A 222 8.73 -7.97 -13.62
N LEU A 223 8.00 -7.63 -12.54
CA LEU A 223 8.61 -7.19 -11.30
C LEU A 223 9.37 -8.31 -10.58
N LEU A 224 8.79 -9.51 -10.53
CA LEU A 224 9.43 -10.67 -9.92
C LEU A 224 10.68 -11.11 -10.70
N ASP A 225 10.63 -11.09 -12.03
CA ASP A 225 11.79 -11.38 -12.89
C ASP A 225 12.96 -10.44 -12.58
N VAL A 226 12.68 -9.15 -12.40
CA VAL A 226 13.69 -8.12 -12.14
C VAL A 226 14.22 -8.18 -10.70
N CYS A 227 13.35 -8.37 -9.72
CA CYS A 227 13.73 -8.20 -8.30
C CYS A 227 14.13 -9.49 -7.60
N ILE A 228 13.50 -10.62 -7.96
CA ILE A 228 13.73 -11.94 -7.37
C ILE A 228 14.57 -12.81 -8.30
N GLY A 229 14.43 -12.64 -9.62
CA GLY A 229 15.14 -13.37 -10.67
C GLY A 229 14.22 -14.29 -11.46
N LYS A 230 14.57 -14.61 -12.72
CA LYS A 230 13.73 -15.35 -13.68
C LYS A 230 13.21 -16.71 -13.20
N ASP A 231 13.86 -17.32 -12.21
CA ASP A 231 13.48 -18.59 -11.61
C ASP A 231 12.53 -18.42 -10.40
N TRP A 232 11.97 -17.23 -10.16
CA TRP A 232 11.14 -16.93 -8.99
C TRP A 232 9.96 -17.89 -8.82
N ARG A 233 9.44 -18.47 -9.90
CA ARG A 233 8.33 -19.45 -9.88
C ARG A 233 8.61 -20.67 -9.01
N LYS A 234 9.89 -21.02 -8.79
CA LYS A 234 10.26 -22.14 -7.91
C LYS A 234 9.91 -21.91 -6.44
N PHE A 235 9.73 -20.64 -6.05
CA PHE A 235 9.52 -20.29 -4.65
C PHE A 235 8.08 -20.48 -4.19
N PHE A 236 7.10 -20.35 -5.09
CA PHE A 236 5.69 -20.22 -4.73
C PHE A 236 4.87 -21.40 -5.22
N LYS A 237 3.88 -21.80 -4.42
CA LYS A 237 2.88 -22.83 -4.77
C LYS A 237 1.71 -22.24 -5.53
N ILE A 238 1.23 -21.07 -5.07
CA ILE A 238 0.09 -20.37 -5.65
C ILE A 238 0.41 -18.89 -5.80
N ILE A 239 0.02 -18.30 -6.92
CA ILE A 239 -0.08 -16.85 -7.09
C ILE A 239 -1.50 -16.48 -7.47
N VAL A 240 -2.04 -15.51 -6.76
CA VAL A 240 -3.34 -14.91 -7.03
C VAL A 240 -3.12 -13.48 -7.51
N TYR A 241 -3.38 -13.24 -8.78
CA TYR A 241 -3.34 -11.92 -9.41
C TYR A 241 -4.70 -11.23 -9.32
N SER A 242 -4.74 -9.90 -9.49
CA SER A 242 -5.98 -9.11 -9.53
C SER A 242 -6.96 -9.44 -8.40
N SER A 243 -6.43 -9.75 -7.21
CA SER A 243 -7.20 -10.27 -6.06
C SER A 243 -8.25 -9.30 -5.52
N SER A 244 -8.13 -8.01 -5.83
CA SER A 244 -9.07 -6.96 -5.43
C SER A 244 -9.21 -6.80 -3.91
N LYS A 245 -8.14 -7.03 -3.15
CA LYS A 245 -8.08 -6.77 -1.70
C LYS A 245 -8.59 -5.34 -1.39
N PRO A 246 -9.43 -5.16 -0.36
CA PRO A 246 -9.81 -6.14 0.69
C PRO A 246 -10.89 -7.16 0.29
N ARG A 247 -11.48 -7.07 -0.92
CA ARG A 247 -12.59 -7.96 -1.31
C ARG A 247 -12.20 -9.44 -1.27
N PHE A 248 -10.94 -9.76 -1.57
CA PHE A 248 -10.38 -11.11 -1.42
C PHE A 248 -10.61 -11.74 -0.03
N PHE A 249 -10.56 -10.92 1.03
CA PHE A 249 -10.74 -11.38 2.41
C PHE A 249 -12.20 -11.34 2.86
N ASN A 250 -13.02 -10.47 2.26
CA ASN A 250 -14.34 -10.12 2.79
C ASN A 250 -15.51 -10.62 1.92
N LEU A 251 -15.25 -11.06 0.68
CA LEU A 251 -16.24 -11.55 -0.28
C LEU A 251 -15.85 -12.93 -0.81
N ASP A 252 -16.85 -13.73 -1.15
CA ASP A 252 -16.66 -15.09 -1.68
C ASP A 252 -16.63 -15.08 -3.23
N ASN A 253 -15.68 -14.36 -3.83
CA ASN A 253 -15.48 -14.38 -5.29
C ASN A 253 -14.80 -15.69 -5.73
N PRO A 254 -15.14 -16.26 -6.89
CA PRO A 254 -14.50 -17.46 -7.40
C PRO A 254 -13.10 -17.16 -7.98
N PHE A 255 -12.20 -18.16 -7.93
CA PHE A 255 -10.98 -18.14 -8.74
C PHE A 255 -11.29 -18.31 -10.22
N GLU A 256 -10.50 -17.64 -11.04
CA GLU A 256 -10.37 -17.92 -12.47
C GLU A 256 -8.95 -18.43 -12.75
N ILE A 257 -8.82 -19.44 -13.60
CA ILE A 257 -7.50 -19.99 -13.94
C ILE A 257 -6.76 -18.99 -14.83
N CYS A 258 -5.57 -18.56 -14.39
CA CYS A 258 -4.67 -17.79 -15.23
C CYS A 258 -3.90 -18.77 -16.13
N LEU A 259 -4.21 -18.79 -17.43
CA LEU A 259 -3.50 -19.65 -18.38
C LEU A 259 -2.05 -19.16 -18.55
N PRO A 260 -1.03 -20.02 -18.40
CA PRO A 260 0.35 -19.62 -18.59
C PRO A 260 0.65 -19.36 -20.07
N GLU A 261 1.45 -18.33 -20.36
CA GLU A 261 1.91 -17.99 -21.72
C GLU A 261 2.86 -19.05 -22.32
N ASN A 262 3.47 -19.91 -21.51
CA ASN A 262 4.36 -20.98 -21.96
C ASN A 262 4.17 -22.29 -21.15
N GLU A 263 4.29 -23.42 -21.85
CA GLU A 263 3.90 -24.76 -21.42
C GLU A 263 4.83 -25.45 -20.39
N ASP A 264 5.78 -24.75 -19.77
CA ASP A 264 6.55 -25.31 -18.64
C ASP A 264 5.72 -25.30 -17.34
N LYS A 265 4.59 -26.00 -17.47
CA LYS A 265 3.61 -26.40 -16.48
C LYS A 265 4.21 -27.52 -15.65
N LYS A 266 4.45 -27.30 -14.35
CA LYS A 266 4.31 -28.36 -13.31
C LYS A 266 4.46 -27.91 -11.85
N SER A 267 4.99 -26.73 -11.52
CA SER A 267 5.30 -26.42 -10.10
C SER A 267 4.44 -25.36 -9.41
N ILE A 268 3.78 -24.46 -10.16
CA ILE A 268 3.03 -23.32 -9.60
C ILE A 268 1.62 -23.26 -10.20
N VAL A 269 0.65 -22.88 -9.38
CA VAL A 269 -0.73 -22.63 -9.79
C VAL A 269 -0.98 -21.12 -9.80
N GLU A 270 -1.54 -20.61 -10.88
CA GLU A 270 -1.79 -19.19 -11.09
C GLU A 270 -3.30 -18.94 -11.24
N PHE A 271 -3.83 -18.03 -10.44
CA PHE A 271 -5.25 -17.64 -10.45
C PHE A 271 -5.41 -16.13 -10.65
N LEU A 272 -6.54 -15.74 -11.23
CA LEU A 272 -7.10 -14.39 -11.12
C LEU A 272 -8.19 -14.40 -10.04
N HIS A 273 -8.33 -13.28 -9.32
CA HIS A 273 -9.44 -13.02 -8.40
C HIS A 273 -9.51 -13.97 -7.19
N GLY A 274 -10.67 -14.57 -6.90
CA GLY A 274 -10.84 -15.50 -5.78
C GLY A 274 -11.01 -14.91 -4.39
N ASN A 275 -10.86 -15.78 -3.40
CA ASN A 275 -10.97 -15.44 -1.97
C ASN A 275 -10.04 -16.30 -1.10
N PHE A 276 -9.81 -15.86 0.13
CA PHE A 276 -8.86 -16.51 1.05
C PHE A 276 -9.25 -17.95 1.43
N LYS A 277 -10.55 -18.27 1.54
CA LYS A 277 -11.00 -19.64 1.90
C LYS A 277 -10.68 -20.62 0.79
N GLN A 278 -10.93 -20.23 -0.46
CA GLN A 278 -10.54 -21.04 -1.62
C GLN A 278 -9.03 -21.20 -1.68
N LEU A 279 -8.26 -20.14 -1.41
CA LEU A 279 -6.79 -20.19 -1.38
C LEU A 279 -6.28 -21.20 -0.34
N GLU A 280 -6.80 -21.17 0.89
CA GLU A 280 -6.43 -22.16 1.91
C GLU A 280 -6.69 -23.59 1.44
N ASN A 281 -7.88 -23.83 0.86
CA ASN A 281 -8.26 -25.15 0.38
C ASN A 281 -7.35 -25.65 -0.74
N GLU A 282 -7.00 -24.80 -1.70
CA GLU A 282 -6.08 -25.17 -2.78
C GLU A 282 -4.66 -25.41 -2.27
N LEU A 283 -4.15 -24.59 -1.35
CA LEU A 283 -2.84 -24.80 -0.72
C LEU A 283 -2.78 -26.14 0.04
N LYS A 284 -3.82 -26.48 0.80
CA LYS A 284 -3.97 -27.76 1.50
C LYS A 284 -3.93 -28.94 0.53
N LYS A 285 -4.71 -28.88 -0.55
CA LYS A 285 -4.76 -29.93 -1.58
C LYS A 285 -3.40 -30.16 -2.25
N LEU A 286 -2.70 -29.09 -2.62
CA LEU A 286 -1.42 -29.18 -3.32
C LEU A 286 -0.27 -29.70 -2.45
N THR A 287 -0.29 -29.40 -1.15
CA THR A 287 0.85 -29.66 -0.25
C THR A 287 0.64 -30.85 0.66
N ASN A 288 -0.59 -31.35 0.81
CA ASN A 288 -0.88 -32.50 1.67
C ASN A 288 -2.18 -33.24 1.29
N PRO A 289 -2.28 -33.84 0.10
CA PRO A 289 -3.52 -34.42 -0.42
C PRO A 289 -4.08 -35.61 0.38
N LYS A 290 -3.35 -36.12 1.38
CA LYS A 290 -3.70 -37.29 2.19
C LYS A 290 -4.01 -36.99 3.66
N ASN A 291 -3.89 -35.74 4.11
CA ASN A 291 -4.06 -35.37 5.52
C ASN A 291 -4.81 -34.03 5.63
N GLU A 292 -6.05 -34.10 6.12
CA GLU A 292 -6.90 -32.96 6.47
C GLU A 292 -6.57 -32.46 7.88
N ASN A 293 -5.33 -32.02 8.13
CA ASN A 293 -5.07 -31.33 9.39
C ASN A 293 -5.80 -29.98 9.37
N GLU A 294 -6.88 -29.87 10.14
CA GLU A 294 -7.71 -28.65 10.20
C GLU A 294 -6.95 -27.43 10.77
N ASN A 295 -5.84 -27.65 11.48
CA ASN A 295 -5.11 -26.62 12.22
C ASN A 295 -3.87 -26.06 11.51
N GLU A 296 -3.88 -25.96 10.18
CA GLU A 296 -2.77 -25.33 9.45
C GLU A 296 -2.71 -23.82 9.69
N LYS A 297 -1.53 -23.33 10.05
CA LYS A 297 -1.29 -21.93 10.41
C LYS A 297 -0.70 -21.15 9.24
N PHE A 298 -1.25 -19.96 9.02
CA PHE A 298 -0.89 -19.05 7.95
C PHE A 298 -0.28 -17.78 8.53
N CYS A 299 0.67 -17.18 7.82
CA CYS A 299 1.14 -15.82 8.08
C CYS A 299 1.14 -15.02 6.78
N TYR A 300 0.62 -13.81 6.80
CA TYR A 300 0.50 -12.95 5.63
C TYR A 300 1.19 -11.61 5.84
N PHE A 301 2.02 -11.24 4.87
CA PHE A 301 2.78 -10.00 4.83
C PHE A 301 2.13 -9.02 3.85
N GLY A 302 1.96 -7.77 4.26
CA GLY A 302 1.45 -6.71 3.38
C GLY A 302 1.79 -5.32 3.89
N ASP A 303 1.88 -4.34 2.99
CA ASP A 303 2.17 -2.95 3.31
C ASP A 303 0.90 -2.15 3.63
N HIS A 304 -0.22 -2.50 2.98
CA HIS A 304 -1.45 -1.74 3.10
C HIS A 304 -2.23 -2.16 4.36
N LEU A 305 -2.09 -1.37 5.42
CA LEU A 305 -2.66 -1.65 6.76
C LEU A 305 -4.16 -1.96 6.79
N ILE A 306 -4.95 -1.39 5.88
CA ILE A 306 -6.39 -1.68 5.78
C ILE A 306 -6.69 -2.87 4.86
N SER A 307 -6.27 -2.84 3.58
CA SER A 307 -6.66 -3.86 2.60
C SER A 307 -5.96 -5.20 2.76
N ASP A 308 -4.71 -5.20 3.25
CA ASP A 308 -3.97 -6.41 3.55
C ASP A 308 -4.18 -6.82 5.01
N ILE A 309 -3.77 -5.98 5.96
CA ILE A 309 -3.62 -6.38 7.35
C ILE A 309 -4.98 -6.43 8.08
N GLN A 310 -5.71 -5.31 8.16
CA GLN A 310 -6.99 -5.26 8.86
C GLN A 310 -7.99 -6.25 8.26
N ALA A 311 -8.12 -6.29 6.94
CA ALA A 311 -9.05 -7.20 6.26
C ALA A 311 -8.69 -8.67 6.51
N CYS A 312 -7.41 -9.04 6.40
CA CYS A 312 -6.95 -10.39 6.74
C CYS A 312 -7.24 -10.74 8.20
N LYS A 313 -6.89 -9.85 9.14
CA LYS A 313 -7.04 -10.07 10.59
C LYS A 313 -8.50 -10.23 11.03
N LEU A 314 -9.43 -9.53 10.36
CA LEU A 314 -10.85 -9.55 10.72
C LEU A 314 -11.61 -10.76 10.15
N ASN A 315 -11.14 -11.35 9.04
CA ASN A 315 -11.90 -12.37 8.32
C ASN A 315 -11.22 -13.75 8.32
N SER A 316 -9.95 -13.84 8.72
CA SER A 316 -9.19 -15.08 8.77
C SER A 316 -8.51 -15.26 10.13
N ASN A 317 -7.97 -16.45 10.38
CA ASN A 317 -7.15 -16.74 11.56
C ASN A 317 -5.64 -16.59 11.27
N TRP A 318 -5.28 -15.86 10.21
CA TRP A 318 -3.89 -15.72 9.79
C TRP A 318 -3.14 -14.76 10.73
N ILE A 319 -1.85 -15.04 10.92
CA ILE A 319 -0.93 -14.11 11.57
C ILE A 319 -0.63 -12.99 10.58
N THR A 320 -0.78 -11.74 10.99
CA THR A 320 -0.56 -10.58 10.10
C THR A 320 0.75 -9.88 10.41
N THR A 321 1.57 -9.69 9.38
CA THR A 321 2.83 -8.95 9.47
C THR A 321 2.78 -7.71 8.58
N GLY A 322 2.74 -6.53 9.19
CA GLY A 322 2.75 -5.25 8.46
C GLY A 322 4.15 -4.86 7.99
N ILE A 323 4.30 -4.53 6.71
CA ILE A 323 5.50 -3.88 6.17
C ILE A 323 5.31 -2.36 6.22
N ILE A 324 6.06 -1.67 7.08
CA ILE A 324 5.94 -0.22 7.29
C ILE A 324 7.33 0.41 7.21
N SER A 325 7.69 0.88 6.01
CA SER A 325 9.01 1.45 5.70
C SER A 325 9.39 2.63 6.61
N GLU A 326 8.38 3.33 7.12
CA GLU A 326 8.52 4.45 8.04
C GLU A 326 9.14 4.07 9.38
N LEU A 327 9.21 2.78 9.74
CA LEU A 327 9.94 2.32 10.92
C LEU A 327 11.42 2.71 10.87
N ASN A 328 12.05 2.68 9.70
CA ASN A 328 13.45 3.09 9.52
C ASN A 328 13.64 4.62 9.63
N LYS A 329 12.53 5.36 9.66
CA LYS A 329 12.49 6.83 9.60
C LYS A 329 11.92 7.45 10.87
N ILE A 330 11.66 6.67 11.92
CA ILE A 330 11.05 7.15 13.17
C ILE A 330 11.78 8.38 13.74
N ASN A 331 13.12 8.34 13.71
CA ASN A 331 13.98 9.41 14.22
C ASN A 331 14.45 10.40 13.14
N SER A 332 13.95 10.26 11.91
CA SER A 332 14.35 11.12 10.79
C SER A 332 13.42 12.32 10.65
N ASN A 333 13.97 13.45 10.20
CA ASN A 333 13.22 14.65 9.85
C ASN A 333 12.75 14.65 8.38
N GLU A 334 12.73 13.50 7.69
CA GLU A 334 12.55 13.46 6.21
C GLU A 334 11.22 14.08 5.71
N HIS A 335 10.19 14.17 6.56
CA HIS A 335 8.97 14.92 6.28
C HIS A 335 8.70 16.01 7.33
N GLU A 336 9.59 17.00 7.43
CA GLU A 336 9.46 18.13 8.39
C GLU A 336 8.05 18.75 8.42
N ILE A 337 7.37 18.85 7.27
CA ILE A 337 6.07 19.54 7.21
C ILE A 337 4.88 18.68 7.71
N TRP A 338 5.00 17.34 7.67
CA TRP A 338 3.95 16.41 8.10
C TRP A 338 4.29 15.68 9.41
N GLY A 339 5.53 15.78 9.89
CA GLY A 339 6.00 15.08 11.07
C GLY A 339 6.06 13.56 10.89
N ASN A 340 5.97 12.83 12.00
CA ASN A 340 6.14 11.39 12.05
C ASN A 340 4.89 10.62 11.54
N PHE A 341 5.07 9.48 10.86
CA PHE A 341 3.96 8.65 10.38
C PHE A 341 3.08 8.07 11.52
N PHE A 342 3.72 7.66 12.62
CA PHE A 342 3.08 6.97 13.72
C PHE A 342 2.48 7.91 14.78
N TYR A 343 2.94 9.16 14.81
CA TYR A 343 2.61 10.07 15.88
C TYR A 343 2.28 11.48 15.39
N CYS A 344 1.36 12.12 16.09
CA CYS A 344 0.95 13.48 15.88
C CYS A 344 1.39 14.34 17.07
N LYS A 345 2.07 15.46 16.80
CA LYS A 345 2.37 16.46 17.82
C LYS A 345 1.09 17.28 18.08
N GLU A 346 0.68 17.43 19.33
CA GLU A 346 -0.55 18.17 19.68
C GLU A 346 -0.43 19.69 19.50
N SER A 347 0.79 20.25 19.45
CA SER A 347 1.01 21.68 19.15
C SER A 347 2.45 21.94 18.67
N LEU A 348 2.63 23.06 17.94
CA LEU A 348 3.95 23.64 17.66
C LEU A 348 4.46 24.50 18.83
N GLU A 349 3.59 24.84 19.78
CA GLU A 349 3.89 25.66 20.95
C GLU A 349 3.98 24.78 22.20
N GLU A 350 5.20 24.76 22.76
CA GLU A 350 5.60 24.38 24.12
C GLU A 350 5.38 22.93 24.59
N SER A 351 6.49 22.19 24.57
CA SER A 351 7.01 21.33 25.64
C SER A 351 6.02 20.92 26.74
N LYS A 352 5.32 19.78 26.57
CA LYS A 352 5.07 18.76 27.63
C LYS A 352 4.09 17.61 27.30
N THR A 353 3.58 17.44 26.08
CA THR A 353 2.60 16.36 25.81
C THR A 353 3.24 15.10 25.24
N GLU A 354 2.78 13.94 25.72
CA GLU A 354 3.04 12.65 25.10
C GLU A 354 2.51 12.68 23.66
N ASP A 355 3.34 12.28 22.71
CA ASP A 355 2.98 12.20 21.30
C ASP A 355 1.70 11.33 21.12
N LYS A 356 0.60 11.93 20.64
CA LYS A 356 -0.63 11.18 20.33
C LYS A 356 -0.38 10.25 19.15
N LYS A 357 -1.00 9.06 19.17
CA LYS A 357 -0.91 8.13 18.04
C LYS A 357 -1.59 8.74 16.82
N SER A 358 -1.01 8.52 15.65
CA SER A 358 -1.71 8.77 14.39
C SER A 358 -2.81 7.73 14.17
N PHE A 359 -3.76 8.04 13.29
CA PHE A 359 -4.74 7.07 12.81
C PHE A 359 -4.07 5.75 12.38
N TRP A 360 -2.97 5.82 11.63
CA TRP A 360 -2.30 4.64 11.10
C TRP A 360 -1.55 3.83 12.16
N LYS A 361 -1.02 4.48 13.22
CA LYS A 361 -0.45 3.78 14.37
C LYS A 361 -1.52 3.02 15.16
N LEU A 362 -2.71 3.59 15.34
CA LEU A 362 -3.84 2.89 15.94
C LEU A 362 -4.18 1.62 15.12
N ILE A 363 -4.26 1.75 13.80
CA ILE A 363 -4.53 0.61 12.91
C ILE A 363 -3.42 -0.45 13.02
N SER A 364 -2.14 -0.07 12.93
CA SER A 364 -1.05 -1.05 13.04
C SER A 364 -1.01 -1.74 14.40
N ASP A 365 -1.24 -1.01 15.50
CA ASP A 365 -1.25 -1.58 16.86
C ASP A 365 -2.37 -2.60 17.05
N LYS A 366 -3.52 -2.34 16.43
CA LYS A 366 -4.71 -3.18 16.58
C LYS A 366 -4.68 -4.43 15.71
N TYR A 367 -4.10 -4.33 14.50
CA TYR A 367 -4.29 -5.35 13.47
C TYR A 367 -3.01 -6.08 13.05
N CYS A 368 -1.82 -5.56 13.36
CA CYS A 368 -0.57 -6.27 13.09
C CYS A 368 -0.16 -7.14 14.30
N ASP A 369 0.08 -8.43 14.05
CA ASP A 369 0.74 -9.30 15.03
C ASP A 369 2.24 -9.01 15.11
N TYR A 370 2.82 -8.58 13.99
CA TYR A 370 4.20 -8.13 13.85
C TYR A 370 4.32 -6.97 12.87
N VAL A 371 5.34 -6.13 13.06
CA VAL A 371 5.65 -5.02 12.15
C VAL A 371 7.14 -5.05 11.88
N THR A 372 7.51 -4.86 10.61
CA THR A 372 8.89 -4.73 10.15
C THR A 372 8.96 -3.68 9.04
N SER A 373 10.11 -3.05 8.86
CA SER A 373 10.31 -2.02 7.83
C SER A 373 10.38 -2.58 6.43
N SER A 374 10.87 -3.81 6.30
CA SER A 374 11.07 -4.48 5.02
C SER A 374 11.23 -5.99 5.23
N LEU A 375 11.11 -6.78 4.16
CA LEU A 375 11.45 -8.20 4.22
C LEU A 375 12.94 -8.46 4.46
N GLU A 376 13.82 -7.51 4.12
CA GLU A 376 15.24 -7.62 4.42
C GLU A 376 15.52 -7.50 5.92
N ASP A 377 14.84 -6.55 6.59
CA ASP A 377 14.93 -6.37 8.03
C ASP A 377 14.33 -7.57 8.77
N PHE A 378 13.17 -8.06 8.30
CA PHE A 378 12.59 -9.31 8.78
C PHE A 378 13.56 -10.49 8.66
N TYR A 379 14.25 -10.62 7.53
CA TYR A 379 15.21 -11.69 7.31
C TYR A 379 16.36 -11.65 8.32
N ASN A 380 16.92 -10.46 8.58
CA ASN A 380 18.01 -10.30 9.55
C ASN A 380 17.54 -10.76 10.95
N GLU A 381 16.35 -10.32 11.38
CA GLU A 381 15.80 -10.71 12.68
C GLU A 381 15.43 -12.21 12.76
N TYR A 382 14.96 -12.77 11.65
CA TYR A 382 14.64 -14.19 11.56
C TYR A 382 15.90 -15.06 11.69
N GLN A 383 17.01 -14.67 11.06
CA GLN A 383 18.31 -15.32 11.21
C GLN A 383 18.80 -15.29 12.66
N GLU A 384 18.71 -14.14 13.33
CA GLU A 384 19.06 -14.02 14.75
C GLU A 384 18.21 -14.94 15.63
N PHE A 385 16.91 -15.04 15.35
CA PHE A 385 16.01 -15.93 16.08
C PHE A 385 16.38 -17.40 15.90
N LEU A 386 16.70 -17.83 14.68
CA LEU A 386 17.11 -19.20 14.39
C LEU A 386 18.46 -19.53 15.07
N ASN A 387 19.41 -18.61 15.05
CA ASN A 387 20.73 -18.81 15.66
C ASN A 387 20.70 -18.90 17.19
N LYS A 388 19.74 -18.24 17.86
CA LYS A 388 19.54 -18.35 19.32
C LYS A 388 18.92 -19.68 19.75
N LYS A 389 18.42 -20.49 18.82
CA LYS A 389 17.82 -21.81 19.09
C LYS A 389 18.78 -22.98 18.85
N ASN A 390 19.86 -22.75 18.10
CA ASN A 390 20.98 -23.68 17.95
C ASN A 390 22.01 -23.41 19.05
#